data_AF-A0A257JC71-F1
#
_entry.id   AF-A0A257JC71-F1
#
_cell.length_a   1.000
_cell.length_b   1.000
_cell.length_c   1.000
_cell.angle_alpha   90.00
_cell.angle_beta   90.00
_cell.angle_gamma   90.00
#
_symmetry.space_group_name_H-M   'P 1'
#
loop_
_entity.id
_entity.type
_entity.pdbx_description
1 polymer ?
#
loop_
_entity_poly.entity_id
_entity_poly.type
_entity_poly.pdbx_seq_one_letter_code
_entity_poly.pdbx_strand_id
1 'polypeptide(L)'
;MTLASGSTLVIALGGNALLNAGEPATGTSQRANIAKVAAIIAPLLSRYRIVITHGNGPQVGLLAAQTPDAAWPLDVLGAESEGMIGYVIEHELAYRAPKQ
;
A
#
# COMPACT_ATOMS: atom_id res chain seq x y z
N MET A 1 -16.61 8.81 27.26
CA MET A 1 -16.12 8.25 25.98
C MET A 1 -14.65 8.57 25.88
N THR A 2 -13.80 7.70 26.42
CA THR A 2 -12.36 7.92 26.51
C THR A 2 -11.74 7.40 25.22
N LEU A 3 -11.23 8.29 24.37
CA LEU A 3 -10.39 7.88 23.24
C LEU A 3 -9.18 7.15 23.85
N ALA A 4 -8.98 5.90 23.47
CA ALA A 4 -7.83 5.13 23.95
C ALA A 4 -6.55 5.92 23.70
N SER A 5 -5.75 6.13 24.75
CA SER A 5 -4.46 6.81 24.72
C SER A 5 -3.37 5.96 24.04
N GLY A 6 -3.70 5.31 22.92
CA GLY A 6 -2.79 4.48 22.16
C GLY A 6 -1.76 5.36 21.46
N SER A 7 -0.47 5.07 21.68
CA SER A 7 0.62 5.73 20.97
C SER A 7 0.38 5.67 19.46
N THR A 8 0.78 6.72 18.74
CA THR A 8 0.69 6.72 17.28
C THR A 8 1.86 5.93 16.71
N LEU A 9 1.57 4.97 15.83
CA LEU A 9 2.57 4.19 15.11
C LEU A 9 2.55 4.58 13.64
N VAL A 10 3.66 5.11 13.12
CA VAL A 10 3.82 5.40 11.70
C VAL A 10 4.59 4.25 11.05
N ILE A 11 4.00 3.63 10.03
CA ILE A 11 4.58 2.51 9.29
C ILE A 11 4.86 2.97 7.86
N ALA A 12 6.12 3.02 7.47
CA ALA A 12 6.54 3.35 6.10
C ALA A 12 6.83 2.07 5.31
N LEU A 13 5.98 1.77 4.32
CA LEU A 13 6.12 0.62 3.45
C LEU A 13 7.00 0.96 2.24
N GLY A 14 8.09 0.22 2.03
CA GLY A 14 8.90 0.39 0.81
C GLY A 14 8.14 -0.06 -0.43
N GLY A 15 8.25 0.66 -1.56
CA GLY A 15 7.58 0.27 -2.81
C GLY A 15 7.96 -1.14 -3.29
N ASN A 16 9.19 -1.57 -3.02
CA ASN A 16 9.68 -2.92 -3.32
C ASN A 16 9.06 -4.00 -2.43
N ALA A 17 8.53 -3.65 -1.26
CA ALA A 17 7.78 -4.60 -0.42
C ALA A 17 6.36 -4.83 -0.96
N LEU A 18 5.87 -3.92 -1.81
CA LEU A 18 4.56 -4.02 -2.46
C LEU A 18 4.67 -4.73 -3.82
N LEU A 19 5.82 -4.65 -4.47
CA LEU A 19 6.15 -5.41 -5.67
C LEU A 19 7.63 -5.81 -5.65
N ASN A 20 7.91 -7.11 -5.44
CA ASN A 20 9.28 -7.59 -5.27
C ASN A 20 10.02 -7.68 -6.61
N ALA A 21 11.33 -7.45 -6.58
CA ALA A 21 12.20 -7.70 -7.72
C ALA A 21 12.19 -9.20 -8.09
N GLY A 22 12.00 -9.52 -9.38
CA GLY A 22 11.95 -10.89 -9.88
C GLY A 22 10.58 -11.57 -9.83
N GLU A 23 9.56 -10.93 -9.25
CA GLU A 23 8.17 -11.40 -9.36
C GLU A 23 7.46 -10.81 -10.59
N PRO A 24 6.44 -11.49 -11.15
CA PRO A 24 5.62 -10.92 -12.21
C PRO A 24 4.98 -9.59 -11.77
N ALA A 25 5.17 -8.55 -12.57
CA ALA A 25 4.63 -7.22 -12.35
C ALA A 25 3.11 -7.16 -12.63
N THR A 26 2.32 -7.82 -11.79
CA THR A 26 0.86 -7.94 -11.94
C THR A 26 0.12 -7.41 -10.72
N GLY A 27 -1.15 -7.01 -10.91
CA GLY A 27 -2.04 -6.64 -9.81
C GLY A 27 -2.23 -7.77 -8.80
N THR A 28 -2.20 -9.03 -9.24
CA THR A 28 -2.28 -10.21 -8.36
C THR A 28 -1.07 -10.32 -7.45
N SER A 29 0.15 -10.18 -8.00
CA SER A 29 1.39 -10.20 -7.21
C SER A 29 1.40 -9.08 -6.18
N GLN A 30 1.02 -7.87 -6.60
CA GLN A 30 0.96 -6.71 -5.72
C GLN A 30 -0.03 -6.92 -4.57
N ARG A 31 -1.25 -7.38 -4.87
CA ARG A 31 -2.25 -7.68 -3.84
C ARG A 31 -1.78 -8.77 -2.88
N ALA A 32 -1.14 -9.82 -3.39
CA ALA A 32 -0.60 -10.89 -2.55
C ALA A 32 0.50 -10.39 -1.60
N ASN A 33 1.34 -9.45 -2.03
CA ASN A 33 2.37 -8.86 -1.17
C ASN A 33 1.77 -7.90 -0.13
N ILE A 34 0.82 -7.05 -0.54
CA ILE A 34 0.09 -6.16 0.39
C ILE A 34 -0.70 -6.99 1.42
N ALA A 35 -1.31 -8.10 1.03
CA ALA A 35 -2.00 -9.03 1.93
C ALA A 35 -1.10 -9.57 3.05
N LYS A 36 0.17 -9.91 2.75
CA LYS A 36 1.15 -10.35 3.75
C LYS A 36 1.46 -9.22 4.74
N VAL A 37 1.67 -8.01 4.24
CA VAL A 37 1.91 -6.82 5.08
C VAL A 37 0.69 -6.52 5.95
N ALA A 38 -0.51 -6.54 5.39
CA ALA A 38 -1.76 -6.30 6.11
C ALA A 38 -1.98 -7.33 7.24
N ALA A 39 -1.62 -8.60 7.03
CA ALA A 39 -1.70 -9.62 8.06
C ALA A 39 -0.77 -9.35 9.26
N ILE A 40 0.39 -8.73 9.04
CA ILE A 40 1.32 -8.33 10.10
C ILE A 40 0.80 -7.10 10.85
N ILE A 41 0.20 -6.14 10.14
CA ILE A 41 -0.29 -4.88 10.71
C ILE A 41 -1.61 -5.05 11.47
N ALA A 42 -2.55 -5.87 10.97
CA ALA A 42 -3.91 -5.95 11.50
C ALA A 42 -4.02 -6.19 13.02
N PRO A 43 -3.21 -7.05 13.66
CA PRO A 43 -3.25 -7.24 15.12
C PRO A 43 -2.88 -5.96 15.90
N LEU A 44 -2.03 -5.09 15.33
CA LEU A 44 -1.54 -3.87 15.96
C LEU A 44 -2.63 -2.78 16.06
N LEU A 45 -3.69 -2.87 15.24
CA LEU A 45 -4.81 -1.92 15.23
C LEU A 45 -5.55 -1.86 16.58
N SER A 46 -5.51 -2.94 17.37
CA SER A 46 -6.11 -2.98 18.71
C SER A 46 -5.34 -2.15 19.75
N ARG A 47 -4.10 -1.77 19.47
CA ARG A 47 -3.16 -1.16 20.43
C ARG A 47 -2.71 0.24 20.05
N TYR A 48 -2.63 0.53 18.75
CA TYR A 48 -2.05 1.76 18.24
C TYR A 48 -3.00 2.46 17.28
N ARG A 49 -2.91 3.79 17.25
CA ARG A 49 -3.42 4.57 16.12
C ARG A 49 -2.38 4.50 15.01
N ILE A 50 -2.70 3.78 13.94
CA ILE A 50 -1.74 3.50 12.87
C ILE A 50 -1.87 4.52 11.74
N VAL A 51 -0.74 5.06 11.29
CA VAL A 51 -0.59 5.83 10.05
C VAL A 51 0.30 5.03 9.11
N ILE A 52 -0.15 4.79 7.89
CA ILE A 52 0.62 4.04 6.88
C ILE A 52 1.03 5.01 5.78
N THR A 53 2.31 4.99 5.44
CA THR A 53 2.83 5.62 4.23
C THR A 53 3.42 4.53 3.33
N HIS A 54 3.60 4.83 2.05
CA HIS A 54 4.23 3.90 1.13
C HIS A 54 5.10 4.61 0.10
N GLY A 55 6.10 3.89 -0.42
CA GLY A 55 6.74 4.23 -1.69
C GLY A 55 5.96 3.67 -2.87
N ASN A 56 6.21 4.21 -4.06
CA ASN A 56 5.52 3.84 -5.31
C ASN A 56 6.47 3.62 -6.50
N GLY A 57 7.79 3.61 -6.28
CA GLY A 57 8.82 3.57 -7.34
C GLY A 57 8.59 2.50 -8.42
N PRO A 58 8.43 1.21 -8.07
CA PRO A 58 8.14 0.17 -9.06
C PRO A 58 6.83 0.42 -9.83
N GLN A 59 5.80 0.91 -9.16
CA GLN A 59 4.46 1.11 -9.71
C GLN A 59 4.44 2.28 -10.70
N VAL A 60 4.98 3.43 -10.31
CA VAL A 60 5.05 4.61 -11.18
C VAL A 60 5.95 4.34 -12.40
N GLY A 61 7.04 3.58 -12.23
CA GLY A 61 7.89 3.15 -13.34
C GLY A 61 7.17 2.24 -14.34
N LEU A 62 6.33 1.32 -13.86
CA LEU A 62 5.51 0.46 -14.73
C LEU A 62 4.45 1.26 -15.49
N LEU A 63 3.76 2.19 -14.82
CA LEU A 63 2.76 3.05 -15.47
C LEU A 63 3.39 3.91 -16.58
N ALA A 64 4.57 4.47 -16.32
CA ALA A 64 5.32 5.24 -17.32
C ALA A 64 5.74 4.37 -18.51
N ALA A 65 6.12 3.11 -18.28
CA ALA A 65 6.51 2.19 -19.34
C ALA A 65 5.32 1.67 -20.18
N GLN A 66 4.10 1.67 -19.63
CA GLN A 66 2.88 1.19 -20.30
C GLN A 66 2.24 2.21 -21.24
N THR A 67 2.58 3.50 -21.08
CA THR A 67 1.97 4.61 -21.85
C THR A 67 2.99 5.40 -22.68
N PRO A 68 3.87 4.73 -23.47
CA PRO A 68 4.98 5.42 -24.14
C PRO A 68 4.53 6.49 -25.14
N ASP A 69 3.38 6.29 -25.80
CA ASP A 69 2.85 7.21 -26.83
C ASP A 69 1.85 8.24 -26.28
N ALA A 70 1.50 8.14 -25.00
CA ALA A 70 0.55 9.01 -24.30
C ALA A 70 1.04 9.28 -22.87
N ALA A 71 2.33 9.65 -22.76
CA ALA A 71 3.00 9.80 -21.49
C ALA A 71 2.37 10.93 -20.68
N TRP A 72 1.68 10.57 -19.61
CA TRP A 72 1.29 11.53 -18.58
C TRP A 72 2.54 12.01 -17.83
N PRO A 73 2.56 13.26 -17.36
CA PRO A 73 3.59 13.74 -16.44
C PRO A 73 3.76 12.82 -15.22
N LEU A 74 5.00 12.70 -14.73
CA LEU A 74 5.35 11.74 -13.67
C LEU A 74 4.59 11.97 -12.35
N ASP A 75 4.21 13.21 -12.05
CA ASP A 75 3.38 13.57 -10.90
C ASP A 75 1.95 13.04 -11.03
N VAL A 76 1.36 13.06 -12.25
CA VAL A 76 0.05 12.45 -12.52
C VAL A 76 0.12 10.93 -12.36
N LEU A 77 1.15 10.29 -12.90
CA LEU A 77 1.38 8.85 -12.69
C LEU A 77 1.65 8.52 -11.22
N GLY A 78 2.28 9.45 -10.50
CA GLY A 78 2.44 9.41 -9.05
C GLY A 78 1.08 9.32 -8.36
N ALA A 79 0.18 10.26 -8.65
CA ALA A 79 -1.18 10.26 -8.10
C ALA A 79 -1.99 9.00 -8.46
N GLU A 80 -1.86 8.50 -9.70
CA GLU A 80 -2.48 7.24 -10.11
C GLU A 80 -1.97 6.06 -9.27
N SER A 81 -0.65 5.98 -9.06
CA SER A 81 -0.04 4.93 -8.25
C SER A 81 -0.43 5.01 -6.76
N GLU A 82 -0.65 6.21 -6.22
CA GLU A 82 -1.14 6.40 -4.85
C GLU A 82 -2.56 5.85 -4.69
N GLY A 83 -3.46 6.15 -5.63
CA GLY A 83 -4.82 5.61 -5.63
C GLY A 83 -4.84 4.08 -5.74
N MET A 84 -4.03 3.52 -6.65
CA MET A 84 -3.91 2.08 -6.82
C MET A 84 -3.40 1.39 -5.54
N ILE A 85 -2.28 1.85 -4.98
CA ILE A 85 -1.65 1.22 -3.81
C ILE A 85 -2.52 1.42 -2.56
N GLY A 86 -2.99 2.64 -2.33
CA GLY A 86 -3.82 3.01 -1.19
C GLY A 86 -5.08 2.16 -1.12
N TYR A 87 -5.79 2.02 -2.25
CA TYR A 87 -6.98 1.17 -2.33
C TYR A 87 -6.70 -0.27 -1.91
N VAL A 88 -5.62 -0.88 -2.41
CA VAL A 88 -5.30 -2.28 -2.08
C VAL A 88 -4.88 -2.42 -0.61
N ILE A 89 -4.11 -1.48 -0.07
CA ILE A 89 -3.76 -1.45 1.36
C ILE A 89 -5.01 -1.39 2.23
N GLU A 90 -5.90 -0.42 1.97
CA GLU A 90 -7.15 -0.23 2.72
C GLU A 90 -8.02 -1.49 2.66
N HIS A 91 -8.19 -2.05 1.46
CA HIS A 91 -9.00 -3.25 1.25
C HIS A 91 -8.45 -4.45 2.03
N GLU A 92 -7.15 -4.74 1.89
CA GLU A 92 -6.54 -5.91 2.53
C GLU A 92 -6.44 -5.77 4.06
N LEU A 93 -6.27 -4.55 4.57
CA LEU A 93 -6.33 -4.27 6.01
C LEU A 93 -7.74 -4.41 6.55
N ALA A 94 -8.74 -3.82 5.89
CA ALA A 94 -10.14 -3.93 6.31
C ALA A 94 -10.61 -5.39 6.33
N TYR A 95 -10.22 -6.17 5.31
CA TYR A 95 -10.51 -7.60 5.25
C TYR A 95 -9.94 -8.41 6.44
N ARG A 96 -8.81 -7.96 7.01
CA ARG A 96 -8.10 -8.64 8.11
C ARG A 96 -8.28 -7.98 9.47
N ALA A 97 -8.92 -6.82 9.52
CA ALA A 97 -9.13 -6.09 10.76
C ALA A 97 -9.91 -6.98 11.74
N PRO A 98 -9.58 -6.96 13.05
CA PRO A 98 -10.38 -7.63 14.05
C PRO A 98 -11.84 -7.18 13.93
N LYS A 99 -12.76 -8.14 13.82
CA LYS A 99 -14.19 -7.83 13.84
C LYS A 99 -14.54 -7.26 15.22
N GLN A 100 -15.15 -6.09 15.23
CA GLN A 100 -15.67 -5.45 16.43
C GLN A 100 -16.92 -6.15 16.93
#